data_AF-A0A7J6RI59-F1
#
_entry.id   AF-A0A7J6RI59-F1
#
_cell.length_a   1.000
_cell.length_b   1.000
_cell.length_c   1.000
_cell.angle_alpha   90.00
_cell.angle_beta   90.00
_cell.angle_gamma   90.00
#
_symmetry.space_group_name_H-M   'P 1'
#
loop_
_entity.id
_entity.type
_entity.pdbx_description
1 polymer ?
#
loop_
_entity_poly.entity_id
_entity_poly.type
_entity_poly.pdbx_seq_one_letter_code
_entity_poly.pdbx_strand_id
1 'polypeptide(L)'
;GNRGDEASDKYPCWFGGPLGICVANLDNDRSQNVLHPKSNWGERVDVAAYGTRVFSGRDKNGLVAILLSMGVDPDLVKPLLLANVDQHAISMLPLSSSELRSDDGFGLGD
;
A
#
# COMPACT_ATOMS: atom_id res chain seq x y z
N GLY A 1 -5.16 -3.47 -4.71
CA GLY A 1 -5.08 -4.49 -5.77
C GLY A 1 -3.88 -5.40 -5.53
N ASN A 2 -3.79 -6.53 -6.23
CA ASN A 2 -2.78 -7.57 -6.02
C ASN A 2 -2.01 -7.96 -7.31
N ARG A 3 -1.88 -7.04 -8.27
CA ARG A 3 -1.25 -7.30 -9.58
C ARG A 3 0.06 -6.55 -9.82
N GLY A 4 0.49 -5.68 -8.91
CA GLY A 4 1.65 -4.81 -9.14
C GLY A 4 1.38 -3.68 -10.14
N ASP A 5 0.10 -3.44 -10.46
CA ASP A 5 -0.32 -2.42 -11.44
C ASP A 5 -0.67 -1.10 -10.74
N GLU A 6 -0.77 -0.03 -11.53
CA GLU A 6 -1.33 1.23 -11.07
C GLU A 6 -2.79 1.06 -10.59
N ALA A 7 -3.10 1.63 -9.43
CA ALA A 7 -4.41 1.56 -8.77
C ALA A 7 -5.42 2.56 -9.36
N SER A 8 -4.94 3.55 -10.11
CA SER A 8 -5.73 4.68 -10.62
C SER A 8 -6.94 4.26 -11.46
N ASP A 9 -6.85 3.13 -12.18
CA ASP A 9 -7.93 2.61 -13.03
C ASP A 9 -8.62 1.37 -12.45
N LYS A 10 -8.39 1.06 -11.17
CA LYS A 10 -8.93 -0.15 -10.53
C LYS A 10 -10.02 0.22 -9.54
N TYR A 11 -11.26 -0.21 -9.82
CA TYR A 11 -12.34 -0.14 -8.85
C TYR A 11 -12.02 -1.00 -7.59
N PRO A 12 -12.29 -0.52 -6.36
CA PRO A 12 -12.92 0.77 -6.02
C PRO A 12 -11.94 1.95 -5.88
N CYS A 13 -10.62 1.75 -5.99
CA CYS A 13 -9.63 2.83 -5.80
C CYS A 13 -9.68 3.94 -6.83
N TRP A 14 -10.07 3.64 -8.06
CA TRP A 14 -10.38 4.66 -9.06
C TRP A 14 -11.51 5.60 -8.61
N PHE A 15 -12.53 5.06 -7.94
CA PHE A 15 -13.64 5.83 -7.37
C PHE A 15 -13.23 6.54 -6.06
N GLY A 16 -12.00 6.33 -5.60
CA GLY A 16 -11.40 6.86 -4.38
C GLY A 16 -11.36 8.38 -4.36
N GLY A 17 -12.50 8.97 -4.01
CA GLY A 17 -12.67 10.34 -3.53
C GLY A 17 -12.85 10.34 -2.00
N PRO A 18 -13.81 11.11 -1.44
CA PRO A 18 -14.00 11.21 0.01
C PRO A 18 -14.53 9.92 0.67
N LEU A 19 -15.10 8.99 -0.09
CA LEU A 19 -15.87 7.87 0.45
C LEU A 19 -15.09 6.55 0.60
N GLY A 20 -13.85 6.49 0.12
CA GLY A 20 -13.03 5.27 0.13
C GLY A 20 -11.62 5.55 0.62
N ILE A 21 -11.05 4.58 1.34
CA ILE A 21 -9.63 4.60 1.75
C ILE A 21 -8.94 3.46 1.02
N CYS A 22 -8.00 3.81 0.15
CA CYS A 22 -7.21 2.84 -0.60
C CYS A 22 -5.89 2.56 0.07
N VAL A 23 -5.68 1.27 0.36
CA VAL A 23 -4.57 0.80 1.17
C VAL A 23 -3.64 -0.06 0.32
N ALA A 24 -2.37 0.35 0.25
CA ALA A 24 -1.29 -0.45 -0.31
C ALA A 24 -0.79 -1.50 0.69
N ASN A 25 -0.28 -2.62 0.18
CA ASN A 25 0.29 -3.69 0.97
C ASN A 25 1.81 -3.52 1.13
N LEU A 26 2.27 -3.39 2.36
CA LEU A 26 3.68 -3.46 2.72
C LEU A 26 4.11 -4.91 3.01
N ASP A 27 5.36 -5.23 2.71
CA ASP A 27 5.94 -6.50 3.14
C ASP A 27 6.20 -6.51 4.65
N ASN A 28 6.24 -7.69 5.26
CA ASN A 28 6.34 -7.86 6.71
C ASN A 28 7.77 -7.67 7.24
N ASP A 29 8.54 -6.79 6.61
CA ASP A 29 9.79 -6.29 7.15
C ASP A 29 9.48 -4.99 7.91
N ARG A 30 9.57 -5.04 9.24
CA ARG A 30 9.29 -3.87 10.09
C ARG A 30 10.48 -2.93 10.22
N SER A 31 11.64 -3.31 9.67
CA SER A 31 12.83 -2.47 9.62
C SER A 31 12.85 -1.57 8.39
N GLN A 32 12.09 -1.92 7.34
CA GLN A 32 11.98 -1.17 6.10
C GLN A 32 10.54 -1.22 5.58
N ASN A 33 9.87 -0.07 5.40
CA ASN A 33 8.55 -0.08 4.78
C ASN A 33 8.69 -0.25 3.26
N VAL A 34 8.80 -1.50 2.84
CA VAL A 34 8.89 -1.89 1.44
C VAL A 34 7.51 -2.26 0.93
N LEU A 35 7.12 -1.70 -0.21
CA LEU A 35 5.90 -2.09 -0.91
C LEU A 35 6.02 -3.53 -1.37
N HIS A 36 5.02 -4.36 -1.06
CA HIS A 36 5.01 -5.75 -1.52
C HIS A 36 4.90 -5.79 -3.06
N PRO A 37 5.64 -6.66 -3.78
CA PRO A 37 5.71 -6.63 -5.26
C PRO A 37 4.37 -6.76 -5.98
N LYS A 38 3.41 -7.46 -5.36
CA LYS A 38 2.04 -7.61 -5.90
C LYS A 38 1.11 -6.45 -5.53
N SER A 39 1.49 -5.56 -4.63
CA SER A 39 0.63 -4.43 -4.26
C SER A 39 0.45 -3.52 -5.46
N ASN A 40 -0.80 -3.15 -5.74
CA ASN A 40 -1.03 -2.01 -6.62
C ASN A 40 -0.54 -0.72 -5.95
N TRP A 41 -0.15 0.27 -6.76
CA TRP A 41 0.48 1.52 -6.36
C TRP A 41 -0.10 2.72 -7.11
N GLY A 42 0.36 3.93 -6.83
CA GLY A 42 -0.02 5.15 -7.55
C GLY A 42 -0.74 6.16 -6.67
N GLU A 43 -1.08 7.32 -7.26
CA GLU A 43 -1.61 8.50 -6.56
C GLU A 43 -2.97 8.24 -5.87
N ARG A 44 -3.74 7.26 -6.37
CA ARG A 44 -5.02 6.86 -5.76
C ARG A 44 -4.89 5.97 -4.51
N VAL A 45 -3.68 5.65 -4.09
CA VAL A 45 -3.43 4.97 -2.82
C VAL A 45 -3.30 6.03 -1.72
N ASP A 46 -4.16 5.96 -0.71
CA ASP A 46 -4.19 6.91 0.41
C ASP A 46 -3.11 6.58 1.45
N VAL A 47 -2.99 5.31 1.82
CA VAL A 47 -2.08 4.85 2.89
C VAL A 47 -1.50 3.47 2.56
N ALA A 48 -0.46 3.05 3.27
CA ALA A 48 0.10 1.71 3.18
C ALA A 48 0.05 1.01 4.55
N ALA A 49 -0.17 -0.30 4.55
CA ALA A 49 -0.23 -1.12 5.76
C ALA A 49 0.38 -2.51 5.54
N TYR A 50 0.89 -3.11 6.60
CA TYR A 50 1.40 -4.48 6.58
C TYR A 50 0.26 -5.49 6.34
N GLY A 51 0.28 -6.17 5.19
CA GLY A 51 -0.72 -7.16 4.79
C GLY A 51 -0.14 -8.54 4.45
N THR A 52 1.19 -8.69 4.47
CA THR A 52 1.86 -9.98 4.24
C THR A 52 2.07 -10.73 5.56
N ARG A 53 1.83 -12.05 5.56
CA ARG A 53 2.02 -12.93 6.74
C ARG A 53 1.30 -12.43 8.02
N VAL A 54 0.13 -11.83 7.84
CA VAL A 54 -0.69 -11.33 8.96
C VAL A 54 -1.36 -12.50 9.68
N PHE A 55 -1.07 -12.64 10.97
CA PHE A 55 -1.79 -13.55 11.85
C PHE A 55 -2.98 -12.80 12.47
N SER A 56 -4.22 -13.16 12.11
CA SER A 56 -5.43 -12.50 12.62
C SER A 56 -6.27 -13.44 13.47
N GLY A 57 -6.61 -13.02 14.70
CA GLY A 57 -7.57 -13.71 15.57
C GLY A 57 -9.03 -13.47 15.15
N ARG A 58 -9.98 -13.90 16.01
CA ARG A 58 -11.44 -13.77 15.75
C ARG A 58 -11.90 -12.32 15.78
N ASP A 59 -11.38 -11.50 16.70
CA ASP A 59 -11.74 -10.10 16.83
C ASP A 59 -10.80 -9.23 16.00
N LYS A 60 -11.37 -8.48 15.04
CA LYS A 60 -10.62 -7.68 14.07
C LYS A 60 -11.08 -6.23 14.16
N ASN A 61 -10.49 -5.48 15.09
CA ASN A 61 -10.72 -4.04 15.17
C ASN A 61 -9.69 -3.34 14.28
N GLY A 62 -10.17 -2.73 13.19
CA GLY A 62 -9.36 -1.85 12.36
C GLY A 62 -9.23 -0.46 13.01
N LEU A 63 -8.20 0.28 12.63
CA LEU A 63 -7.97 1.65 13.13
C LEU A 63 -9.20 2.57 12.91
N VAL A 64 -9.89 2.43 11.77
CA VAL A 64 -11.15 3.14 11.49
C VAL A 64 -12.22 2.83 12.54
N ALA A 65 -12.37 1.58 12.94
CA ALA A 65 -13.37 1.19 13.95
C ALA A 65 -13.05 1.79 15.32
N ILE A 66 -11.76 1.90 15.66
CA ILE A 66 -11.31 2.56 16.89
C ILE A 66 -11.66 4.06 16.85
N LEU A 67 -11.34 4.75 15.76
CA LEU A 67 -11.65 6.18 15.60
C LEU A 67 -13.17 6.45 15.72
N LEU A 68 -13.98 5.63 15.05
CA LEU A 68 -15.44 5.74 15.14
C LEU A 68 -15.95 5.45 16.57
N SER A 69 -15.35 4.48 17.27
CA SER A 69 -15.71 4.19 18.67
C SER A 69 -15.35 5.32 19.65
N MET A 70 -14.40 6.17 19.28
CA MET A 70 -14.02 7.38 20.02
C MET A 70 -14.94 8.57 19.71
N GLY A 71 -15.94 8.41 18.82
CA GLY A 71 -16.85 9.47 18.41
C GLY A 71 -16.31 10.42 17.34
N VAL A 72 -15.28 10.00 16.59
CA VAL A 72 -14.79 10.77 15.43
C VAL A 72 -15.82 10.68 14.30
N ASP A 73 -16.18 11.83 13.73
CA ASP A 73 -17.09 11.88 12.58
C ASP A 73 -16.50 11.11 11.37
N PRO A 74 -17.29 10.29 10.66
CA PRO A 74 -16.81 9.50 9.52
C PRO A 74 -16.04 10.31 8.47
N ASP A 75 -16.47 11.54 8.22
CA ASP A 75 -15.83 12.45 7.26
C ASP A 75 -14.43 12.91 7.68
N LEU A 76 -14.14 12.87 8.99
CA LEU A 76 -12.83 13.24 9.54
C LEU A 76 -11.86 12.06 9.62
N VAL A 77 -12.35 10.82 9.49
CA VAL A 77 -11.50 9.61 9.61
C VAL A 77 -10.39 9.61 8.56
N LYS A 78 -10.73 9.83 7.29
CA LYS A 78 -9.73 9.81 6.20
C LYS A 78 -8.70 10.94 6.34
N PRO A 79 -9.08 12.21 6.55
CA PRO A 79 -8.12 13.28 6.85
C PRO A 79 -7.20 12.98 8.03
N LEU A 80 -7.75 12.45 9.14
CA LEU A 80 -6.97 12.11 10.33
C LEU A 80 -5.96 10.99 10.06
N LEU A 81 -6.35 9.97 9.29
CA LEU A 81 -5.44 8.90 8.89
C LEU A 81 -4.29 9.45 8.03
N LEU A 82 -4.61 10.23 7.01
CA LEU A 82 -3.63 10.81 6.09
C LEU A 82 -2.64 11.75 6.81
N ALA A 83 -3.12 12.51 7.81
CA ALA A 83 -2.30 13.43 8.57
C ALA A 83 -1.31 12.75 9.54
N ASN A 84 -1.57 11.50 9.94
CA ASN A 84 -0.80 10.78 10.96
C ASN A 84 -0.04 9.57 10.40
N VAL A 85 0.03 9.40 9.09
CA VAL A 85 0.87 8.37 8.46
C VAL A 85 2.33 8.68 8.73
N ASP A 86 3.11 7.66 9.07
CA ASP A 86 4.56 7.78 9.15
C ASP A 86 5.14 8.00 7.75
N GLN A 87 5.40 9.28 7.44
CA GLN A 87 5.94 9.71 6.16
C GLN A 87 7.43 9.35 6.00
N HIS A 88 8.14 9.02 7.08
CA HIS A 88 9.60 8.87 7.10
C HIS A 88 10.03 7.40 7.04
N ALA A 89 9.12 6.47 7.30
CA ALA A 89 9.45 5.04 7.27
C ALA A 89 9.38 4.42 5.87
N ILE A 90 8.84 5.13 4.85
CA ILE A 90 8.92 4.72 3.44
C ILE A 90 10.25 5.20 2.86
N SER A 91 11.26 4.34 2.85
CA SER A 91 12.39 4.52 1.93
C SER A 91 11.84 4.38 0.51
N MET A 92 11.53 5.53 -0.10
CA MET A 92 11.31 5.62 -1.54
C MET A 92 12.63 5.32 -2.23
N LEU A 93 12.94 4.03 -2.40
CA LEU A 93 13.73 3.64 -3.54
C LEU A 93 12.86 3.93 -4.77
N PRO A 94 13.28 4.79 -5.69
CA PRO A 94 12.60 4.88 -6.96
C PRO A 94 12.65 3.48 -7.57
N LEU A 95 11.49 2.91 -7.87
CA LEU A 95 11.38 1.80 -8.82
C LEU A 95 11.80 2.37 -10.18
N SER A 96 13.11 2.52 -10.37
CA SER A 96 13.71 2.75 -11.66
C SER A 96 13.43 1.51 -12.49
N SER A 97 12.73 1.71 -13.60
CA SER A 97 12.29 0.72 -14.59
C SER A 97 13.44 -0.03 -15.28
N SER A 98 14.64 -0.06 -14.69
CA SER A 98 15.89 -0.52 -15.28
C SER A 98 16.35 -1.92 -14.88
N GLU A 99 15.68 -2.60 -13.93
CA GLU A 99 16.07 -3.97 -13.52
C GLU A 99 15.18 -5.08 -14.11
N LEU A 100 14.22 -4.75 -14.98
CA LEU A 100 13.30 -5.72 -15.59
C LEU A 100 13.68 -6.15 -17.03
N ARG A 101 14.93 -5.92 -17.44
CA ARG A 101 15.49 -6.44 -18.70
C ARG A 101 16.99 -6.73 -18.57
N SER A 102 17.34 -7.96 -18.20
CA SER A 102 18.50 -8.70 -18.72
C SER A 102 18.48 -10.12 -18.17
N ASP A 103 17.53 -10.92 -18.65
CA ASP A 103 17.64 -12.37 -18.67
C ASP A 103 17.23 -12.80 -20.08
N ASP A 104 18.18 -12.75 -21.01
CA ASP A 104 18.11 -13.43 -22.30
C ASP A 104 19.54 -13.63 -22.84
N GLY A 105 20.03 -14.88 -22.76
CA GLY A 105 20.78 -15.49 -23.85
C GLY A 105 22.32 -15.41 -23.84
N PHE A 106 22.93 -16.50 -23.36
CA PHE A 106 23.85 -17.38 -24.14
C PHE A 106 24.75 -16.75 -25.22
N GLY A 107 26.07 -16.90 -25.06
CA GLY A 107 27.05 -16.70 -26.14
C GLY A 107 28.51 -16.88 -25.71
N LEU A 108 28.96 -18.14 -25.65
CA LEU A 108 30.39 -18.48 -25.76
C LEU A 108 30.88 -18.08 -27.15
N GLY A 109 32.03 -17.42 -27.25
CA GLY A 109 32.66 -17.08 -28.52
C GLY A 109 34.07 -16.53 -28.34
N ASP A 110 35.03 -17.44 -28.56
CA ASP A 110 36.45 -17.33 -28.94
C ASP A 110 37.42 -16.42 -28.15
#